data_AF-A0A3B0PDZ8-F1
#
_entry.id   AF-A0A3B0PDZ8-F1
#
_cell.length_a   1.000
_cell.length_b   1.000
_cell.length_c   1.000
_cell.angle_alpha   90.00
_cell.angle_beta   90.00
_cell.angle_gamma   90.00
#
_symmetry.space_group_name_H-M   'P 1'
#
loop_
_entity.id
_entity.type
_entity.pdbx_description
1 polymer ?
#
loop_
_entity_poly.entity_id
_entity_poly.type
_entity_poly.pdbx_seq_one_letter_code
_entity_poly.pdbx_strand_id
1 'polypeptide(L)' 'MKANNIEITSYRIKNMGKKDPNQAFKEIMKALPNKLPHLELFFDQNATNTASLIELENKEIKELSLFTLGNIHLPQW' A
#
# COMPACT_ATOMS: atom_id res chain seq x y z
N MET A 1 -22.82 -14.58 18.13
CA MET A 1 -22.71 -13.22 17.57
C MET A 1 -22.39 -13.33 16.09
N LYS A 2 -23.34 -13.07 15.19
CA LYS A 2 -23.04 -12.86 13.77
C LYS A 2 -22.53 -11.43 13.66
N ALA A 3 -21.24 -11.23 13.86
CA ALA A 3 -20.64 -9.90 13.88
C ALA A 3 -20.69 -9.33 12.45
N ASN A 4 -21.70 -8.51 12.22
CA ASN A 4 -21.87 -7.47 11.20
C ASN A 4 -21.23 -7.75 9.84
N ASN A 5 -22.07 -7.99 8.83
CA ASN A 5 -21.76 -8.17 7.41
C ASN A 5 -21.20 -6.87 6.78
N ILE A 6 -20.11 -6.34 7.35
CA ILE A 6 -19.45 -5.10 6.95
C ILE A 6 -18.58 -5.42 5.75
N GLU A 7 -18.98 -4.90 4.58
CA GLU A 7 -18.18 -4.96 3.38
C GLU A 7 -16.97 -4.03 3.53
N ILE A 8 -15.77 -4.56 3.27
CA ILE A 8 -14.57 -3.74 3.25
C ILE A 8 -14.51 -3.01 1.91
N THR A 9 -14.75 -1.71 1.95
CA THR A 9 -14.80 -0.86 0.75
C THR A 9 -13.45 -0.27 0.37
N SER A 10 -12.47 -0.25 1.29
CA SER A 10 -11.14 0.30 1.02
C SER A 10 -10.07 -0.27 1.96
N TYR A 11 -8.88 -0.50 1.41
CA TYR A 11 -7.67 -0.84 2.16
C TYR A 11 -6.69 0.32 2.10
N ARG A 12 -6.18 0.73 3.27
CA ARG A 12 -5.25 1.86 3.39
C ARG A 12 -3.96 1.43 4.09
N ILE A 13 -2.84 1.50 3.38
CA ILE A 13 -1.52 1.15 3.91
C ILE A 13 -0.68 2.43 4.06
N LYS A 14 -0.32 2.77 5.30
CA LYS A 14 0.44 3.99 5.62
C LYS A 14 1.87 3.72 6.05
N ASN A 15 2.72 4.74 5.90
CA ASN A 15 4.12 4.75 6.34
C ASN A 15 4.97 3.68 5.64
N MET A 16 4.70 3.41 4.36
CA MET A 16 5.45 2.40 3.63
C MET A 16 6.91 2.87 3.46
N GLY A 17 7.87 2.09 3.95
CA GLY A 17 9.30 2.39 3.88
C GLY A 17 9.81 3.46 4.87
N LYS A 18 8.97 3.91 5.82
CA LYS A 18 9.35 4.94 6.81
C LYS A 18 10.47 4.52 7.78
N LYS A 19 10.49 3.26 8.18
CA LYS A 19 11.51 2.72 9.11
C LYS A 19 12.61 1.96 8.37
N ASP A 20 12.23 1.27 7.32
CA ASP A 20 13.13 0.48 6.50
C ASP A 20 12.60 0.49 5.06
N PRO A 21 13.33 1.07 4.09
CA PRO A 21 12.92 1.06 2.68
C PRO A 21 12.88 -0.35 2.11
N ASN A 22 13.57 -1.32 2.71
CA ASN A 22 13.53 -2.73 2.34
C ASN A 22 12.48 -3.54 3.12
N GLN A 23 11.63 -2.88 3.91
CA GLN A 23 10.57 -3.55 4.65
C GLN A 23 9.74 -4.41 3.68
N ALA A 24 9.47 -5.66 4.10
CA ALA A 24 8.80 -6.66 3.27
C ALA A 24 7.30 -6.36 3.10
N PHE A 25 6.97 -5.33 2.31
CA PHE A 25 5.60 -5.06 1.88
C PHE A 25 5.06 -6.15 0.96
N LYS A 26 5.93 -6.98 0.38
CA LYS A 26 5.56 -8.10 -0.50
C LYS A 26 4.52 -9.02 0.13
N GLU A 27 4.77 -9.48 1.36
CA GLU A 27 3.83 -10.36 2.08
C GLU A 27 2.52 -9.64 2.44
N ILE A 28 2.59 -8.34 2.74
CA ILE A 28 1.39 -7.52 3.01
C ILE A 28 0.52 -7.42 1.75
N MET A 29 1.13 -7.09 0.61
CA MET A 29 0.42 -6.98 -0.67
C MET A 29 -0.16 -8.35 -1.07
N LYS A 30 0.60 -9.43 -0.89
CA LYS A 30 0.13 -10.79 -1.17
C LYS A 30 -1.11 -11.17 -0.37
N ALA A 31 -1.16 -10.81 0.91
CA ALA A 31 -2.28 -11.09 1.81
C ALA A 31 -3.56 -10.30 1.51
N LEU A 32 -3.49 -9.24 0.70
CA LEU A 32 -4.69 -8.51 0.28
C LEU A 32 -5.63 -9.43 -0.52
N PRO A 33 -6.96 -9.25 -0.42
CA PRO A 33 -7.89 -10.02 -1.23
C PRO A 33 -7.67 -9.80 -2.73
N ASN A 34 -8.09 -10.76 -3.56
CA ASN A 34 -7.95 -10.67 -5.01
C ASN A 34 -8.86 -9.60 -5.64
N LYS A 35 -9.96 -9.24 -4.98
CA LYS A 35 -10.86 -8.17 -5.40
C LYS A 35 -10.79 -7.04 -4.38
N LEU A 36 -10.43 -5.86 -4.87
CA LEU A 36 -10.20 -4.65 -4.07
C LEU A 36 -11.04 -3.51 -4.66
N PRO A 37 -12.14 -3.10 -4.00
CA PRO A 37 -12.91 -1.95 -4.46
C PRO A 37 -12.09 -0.66 -4.45
N HIS A 38 -11.19 -0.50 -3.47
CA HIS A 38 -10.27 0.63 -3.40
C HIS A 38 -9.01 0.26 -2.59
N LEU A 39 -7.85 0.66 -3.09
CA LEU A 39 -6.55 0.53 -2.42
C LEU A 39 -5.82 1.87 -2.38
N GLU A 40 -5.37 2.29 -1.19
CA GLU A 40 -4.56 3.49 -1.01
C GLU A 40 -3.22 3.14 -0.36
N LEU A 41 -2.14 3.54 -1.03
CA LEU A 41 -0.77 3.29 -0.61
C LEU A 41 -0.06 4.61 -0.33
N PHE A 42 0.50 4.75 0.87
CA PHE A 42 1.21 5.95 1.28
C PHE A 42 2.68 5.61 1.59
N PHE A 43 3.55 5.95 0.66
CA PHE A 43 4.99 5.80 0.73
C PHE A 43 5.61 6.91 1.56
N ASP A 44 6.67 6.61 2.28
CA ASP A 44 7.59 7.63 2.78
C ASP A 44 8.44 8.13 1.61
N GLN A 45 8.87 9.40 1.64
CA GLN A 45 9.75 9.96 0.61
C GLN A 45 11.06 9.18 0.42
N ASN A 46 11.54 8.49 1.46
CA ASN A 46 12.76 7.68 1.41
C ASN A 46 12.50 6.24 0.92
N ALA A 47 11.24 5.87 0.66
CA ALA A 47 10.83 4.52 0.28
C ALA A 47 10.97 4.29 -1.23
N THR A 48 12.20 4.23 -1.73
CA THR A 48 12.50 4.06 -3.16
C THR A 48 12.22 2.64 -3.68
N ASN A 49 12.10 1.65 -2.79
CA ASN A 49 11.87 0.25 -3.17
C ASN A 49 10.37 -0.05 -3.30
N THR A 50 9.88 -0.09 -4.54
CA THR A 50 8.50 -0.42 -4.90
C THR A 50 8.32 -1.85 -5.42
N ALA A 51 9.36 -2.70 -5.32
CA ALA A 51 9.33 -4.07 -5.88
C ALA A 51 8.19 -4.93 -5.31
N SER A 52 7.72 -4.63 -4.11
CA SER A 52 6.56 -5.28 -3.48
C SER A 52 5.24 -5.09 -4.22
N LEU A 53 5.11 -4.05 -5.05
CA LEU A 53 3.90 -3.78 -5.83
C LEU A 53 3.64 -4.83 -6.91
N ILE A 54 4.63 -5.66 -7.27
CA ILE A 54 4.45 -6.76 -8.22
C ILE A 54 3.34 -7.73 -7.77
N GLU A 55 3.14 -7.90 -6.47
CA GLU A 55 2.10 -8.78 -5.93
C GLU A 55 0.67 -8.25 -6.16
N LEU A 56 0.53 -6.99 -6.62
CA LEU A 56 -0.75 -6.41 -7.01
C LEU A 56 -1.11 -6.67 -8.46
N GLU A 57 -0.17 -7.14 -9.30
CA GLU A 57 -0.33 -7.29 -10.76
C GLU A 57 -1.57 -8.11 -11.14
N ASN A 58 -1.84 -9.19 -10.39
CA ASN A 58 -2.94 -10.11 -10.67
C ASN A 58 -4.21 -9.83 -9.84
N LYS A 59 -4.25 -8.71 -9.11
CA LYS A 59 -5.42 -8.34 -8.30
C LYS A 59 -6.36 -7.44 -9.09
N GLU A 60 -7.65 -7.67 -8.93
CA GLU A 60 -8.70 -6.83 -9.49
C GLU A 60 -8.91 -5.62 -8.58
N ILE A 61 -8.33 -4.48 -8.96
CA ILE A 61 -8.39 -3.23 -8.21
C ILE A 61 -9.26 -2.25 -8.98
N LYS A 62 -10.41 -1.87 -8.42
CA LYS A 62 -11.31 -0.90 -9.07
C LYS A 62 -10.74 0.52 -9.00
N GLU A 63 -10.17 0.91 -7.85
CA GLU A 63 -9.53 2.21 -7.64
C GLU A 63 -8.20 2.04 -6.91
N LEU A 64 -7.14 2.68 -7.41
CA LEU A 64 -5.80 2.68 -6.81
C LEU A 64 -5.31 4.12 -6.63
N SER A 65 -4.96 4.47 -5.40
CA SER A 65 -4.36 5.77 -5.07
C SER A 65 -2.95 5.59 -4.50
N LEU A 66 -1.99 6.31 -5.05
CA LEU A 66 -0.59 6.27 -4.66
C LEU A 66 -0.17 7.66 -4.17
N PHE A 67 0.35 7.73 -2.95
CA PHE A 67 0.79 8.97 -2.32
C PHE A 67 2.20 8.83 -1.79
N THR A 68 2.98 9.90 -1.90
CA THR A 68 4.28 10.04 -1.22
C THR A 68 4.12 11.04 -0.08
N LEU A 69 4.44 10.60 1.13
CA LEU A 69 4.42 11.36 2.36
C LEU A 69 5.83 11.89 2.63
N GLY A 70 5.96 13.21 2.68
CA GLY A 70 7.23 13.86 2.97
C GLY A 70 7.33 15.24 2.34
N ASN A 71 8.42 15.93 2.62
CA ASN A 71 8.74 17.18 1.96
C ASN A 71 9.54 16.87 0.69
N ILE A 72 8.85 16.84 -0.44
CA ILE A 72 9.43 16.60 -1.77
C ILE A 72 10.52 17.61 -2.18
N HIS A 73 10.67 18.72 -1.44
CA HIS A 73 11.66 19.77 -1.72
C HIS A 73 12.98 19.64 -0.93
N LEU A 74 13.11 18.65 -0.03
CA LEU A 74 14.38 18.40 0.64
C LEU A 74 15.25 17.52 -0.28
N PRO A 75 16.48 17.95 -0.64
CA PRO A 75 17.37 17.11 -1.44
C PRO A 75 17.64 15.81 -0.68
N GLN A 76 17.25 14.69 -1.29
CA GLN A 76 17.63 13.35 -0.85
C GLN A 76 19.15 13.21 -1.08
N TRP A 77 19.90 12.94 -0.01
CA TRP A 77 21.36 12.71 -0.02
C TRP A 77 21.67 11.23 0.11
#